data_AF-A0A4U6TVV1-F1
#
_entry.id   AF-A0A4U6TVV1-F1
#
_cell.length_a   1.000
_cell.length_b   1.000
_cell.length_c   1.000
_cell.angle_alpha   90.00
_cell.angle_beta   90.00
_cell.angle_gamma   90.00
#
_symmetry.space_group_name_H-M   'P 1'
#
loop_
_entity.id
_entity.type
_entity.pdbx_description
1 polymer ?
#
loop_
_entity_poly.entity_id
_entity_poly.type
_entity_poly.pdbx_seq_one_letter_code
_entity_poly.pdbx_strand_id
1 'polypeptide(L)'
;MPRSLNALAAAAAAVVFVACLASCSSNASAAAGSFWSVDGVPVRVFRNHEPAGVPYLSGQAMRVHGSLWNGESWATEGGRVKTNWSAAPFVTSYGGYASSACVVPASGGGGCPPNASSSPGDAGAWMGRQLGPEGVAWAREKYMIYDYCDDRWRFRQGPPAECNLDRLG
;
A
#
# COMPACT_ATOMS: atom_id res chain seq x y z
N MET A 1 -26.39 12.07 -13.77
CA MET A 1 -27.02 11.94 -12.43
C MET A 1 -28.48 11.55 -12.61
N PRO A 2 -29.15 10.86 -11.67
CA PRO A 2 -28.73 10.64 -10.29
C PRO A 2 -28.91 9.18 -9.83
N ARG A 3 -27.88 8.60 -9.22
CA ARG A 3 -28.11 7.76 -8.04
C ARG A 3 -27.19 8.26 -6.95
N SER A 4 -27.84 9.00 -6.05
CA SER A 4 -27.39 9.38 -4.73
C SER A 4 -26.33 8.44 -4.18
N LEU A 5 -25.20 9.02 -3.78
CA LEU A 5 -24.32 8.52 -2.71
C LEU A 5 -25.10 8.56 -1.38
N ASN A 6 -26.19 7.80 -1.29
CA ASN A 6 -26.93 7.53 -0.06
C ASN A 6 -27.01 6.02 0.10
N ALA A 7 -25.85 5.41 0.32
CA ALA A 7 -25.74 4.14 1.02
C ALA A 7 -24.72 4.35 2.13
N LEU A 8 -25.18 5.01 3.19
CA LEU A 8 -24.59 4.94 4.53
C LEU A 8 -24.67 3.47 4.98
N ALA A 9 -23.76 2.64 4.48
CA ALA A 9 -23.45 1.35 5.07
C ALA A 9 -22.12 1.53 5.79
N ALA A 10 -22.19 1.64 7.10
CA ALA A 10 -21.03 1.71 7.99
C ALA A 10 -20.04 0.58 7.64
N ALA A 11 -18.77 0.98 7.61
CA ALA A 11 -17.70 0.34 6.89
C ALA A 11 -17.42 -1.11 7.29
N ALA A 12 -17.45 -1.99 6.30
CA ALA A 12 -16.58 -3.16 6.32
C ALA A 12 -15.19 -2.71 5.83
N ALA A 13 -14.16 -2.92 6.66
CA ALA A 13 -12.80 -2.60 6.27
C ALA A 13 -12.30 -3.67 5.29
N ALA A 14 -12.37 -3.38 3.98
CA ALA A 14 -11.66 -4.16 2.99
C ALA A 14 -10.19 -3.76 3.02
N VAL A 15 -9.39 -4.45 3.84
CA VAL A 15 -7.94 -4.26 3.80
C VAL A 15 -7.38 -5.21 2.75
N VAL A 16 -7.11 -4.70 1.56
CA VAL A 16 -6.20 -5.37 0.63
C VAL A 16 -4.79 -5.05 1.12
N PHE A 17 -4.18 -5.99 1.84
CA PHE A 17 -2.76 -5.88 2.15
C PHE A 17 -2.00 -6.14 0.85
N VAL A 18 -1.37 -5.09 0.33
CA VAL A 18 -0.43 -5.19 -0.79
C VAL A 18 0.79 -5.97 -0.32
N ALA A 19 1.11 -7.01 -1.09
CA ALA A 19 2.33 -7.77 -0.96
C ALA A 19 3.54 -6.87 -1.15
N CYS A 20 4.52 -6.98 -0.26
CA CYS A 20 5.88 -6.67 -0.65
C CYS A 20 6.47 -7.90 -1.33
N LEU A 21 6.42 -7.88 -2.65
CA LEU A 21 7.29 -8.70 -3.48
C LEU A 21 8.64 -8.01 -3.42
N ALA A 22 9.40 -8.32 -2.36
CA ALA A 22 10.67 -7.68 -2.12
C ALA A 22 11.59 -7.84 -3.34
N SER A 23 12.22 -6.73 -3.74
CA SER A 23 13.50 -6.77 -4.44
C SER A 23 14.52 -7.43 -3.51
N CYS A 24 14.51 -8.75 -3.41
CA CYS A 24 15.55 -9.54 -2.74
C CYS A 24 16.83 -9.60 -3.60
N SER A 25 17.25 -8.47 -4.17
CA SER A 25 18.51 -8.35 -4.91
C SER A 25 19.57 -7.72 -4.01
N SER A 26 20.68 -8.43 -3.82
CA SER A 26 21.90 -7.91 -3.19
C SER A 26 22.54 -6.73 -3.96
N ASN A 27 21.98 -6.38 -5.12
CA ASN A 27 22.37 -5.24 -5.95
C ASN A 27 21.17 -4.35 -6.32
N ALA A 28 20.13 -4.31 -5.49
CA ALA A 28 19.10 -3.28 -5.62
C ALA A 28 19.75 -1.93 -5.29
N SER A 29 20.20 -1.21 -6.33
CA SER A 29 20.49 0.22 -6.27
C SER A 29 19.39 0.91 -5.46
N ALA A 30 19.77 1.88 -4.61
CA ALA A 30 18.98 2.66 -3.64
C ALA A 30 17.71 3.37 -4.21
N ALA A 31 16.88 2.64 -4.95
CA ALA A 31 16.12 3.15 -6.07
C ALA A 31 14.80 2.38 -6.28
N ALA A 32 14.44 1.45 -5.38
CA ALA A 32 13.15 0.75 -5.38
C ALA A 32 12.26 1.33 -4.27
N GLY A 33 11.02 1.69 -4.60
CA GLY A 33 10.03 2.19 -3.65
C GLY A 33 8.70 1.46 -3.81
N SER A 34 7.97 1.29 -2.71
CA SER A 34 6.64 0.69 -2.74
C SER A 34 5.67 1.78 -3.20
N PHE A 35 4.83 1.48 -4.18
CA PHE A 35 3.77 2.40 -4.58
C PHE A 35 2.41 1.71 -4.57
N TRP A 36 1.39 2.50 -4.26
CA TRP A 36 -0.01 2.09 -4.30
C TRP A 36 -0.70 2.87 -5.39
N SER A 37 -1.56 2.20 -6.15
CA SER A 37 -2.29 2.82 -7.25
C SER A 37 -3.74 2.38 -7.28
N VAL A 38 -4.58 3.24 -7.84
CA VAL A 38 -5.98 2.97 -8.18
C VAL A 38 -6.10 3.17 -9.68
N ASP A 39 -6.53 2.13 -10.42
CA ASP A 39 -6.62 2.16 -11.88
C ASP A 39 -5.31 2.61 -12.58
N GLY A 40 -4.17 2.21 -12.02
CA GLY A 40 -2.84 2.58 -12.51
C GLY A 40 -2.38 4.00 -12.13
N VAL A 41 -3.25 4.81 -11.53
CA VAL A 41 -2.92 6.15 -11.01
C VAL A 41 -2.31 6.01 -9.61
N PRO A 42 -1.06 6.45 -9.40
CA PRO A 42 -0.42 6.32 -8.10
C PRO A 42 -1.04 7.28 -7.07
N VAL A 43 -1.31 6.76 -5.88
CA VAL A 43 -1.91 7.49 -4.75
C VAL A 43 -0.99 7.60 -3.54
N ARG A 44 0.02 6.72 -3.46
CA ARG A 44 1.05 6.77 -2.41
C ARG A 44 2.34 6.14 -2.90
N VAL A 45 3.46 6.68 -2.43
CA VAL A 45 4.81 6.09 -2.55
C VAL A 45 5.41 6.03 -1.15
N PHE A 46 6.13 4.96 -0.86
CA PHE A 46 6.99 4.78 0.30
C PHE A 46 8.36 4.36 -0.20
N ARG A 47 9.32 5.29 -0.17
CA ARG A 47 10.66 5.07 -0.73
C ARG A 47 11.51 4.22 0.22
N ASN A 48 12.45 3.47 -0.34
CA ASN A 48 13.45 2.80 0.48
C ASN A 48 14.46 3.83 1.01
N HIS A 49 14.37 4.12 2.31
CA HIS A 49 15.30 4.95 3.06
C HIS A 49 16.10 4.13 4.11
N GLU A 50 16.31 2.83 3.87
CA GLU A 50 17.19 1.99 4.71
C GLU A 50 18.58 2.58 4.92
N PRO A 51 19.25 3.19 3.90
CA PRO A 51 20.53 3.85 4.11
C PRO A 51 20.48 5.02 5.11
N ALA A 52 19.30 5.63 5.28
CA ALA A 52 19.03 6.68 6.25
C ALA A 52 18.46 6.13 7.58
N GLY A 53 18.44 4.81 7.77
CA GLY A 53 17.99 4.16 9.00
C GLY A 53 16.48 3.94 9.11
N VAL A 54 15.71 4.21 8.05
CA VAL A 54 14.26 3.93 8.03
C VAL A 54 14.04 2.45 7.67
N PRO A 55 13.33 1.66 8.51
CA PRO A 55 13.02 0.28 8.18
C PRO A 55 12.23 0.16 6.87
N TYR A 56 12.59 -0.80 6.02
CA TYR A 56 11.91 -1.09 4.77
C TYR A 56 11.70 -2.61 4.60
N LEU A 57 10.75 -2.99 3.73
CA LEU A 57 10.37 -4.38 3.49
C LEU A 57 11.30 -5.04 2.44
N SER A 58 12.60 -5.08 2.73
CA SER A 58 13.63 -5.56 1.79
C SER A 58 13.95 -7.06 1.93
N GLY A 59 13.85 -7.62 3.15
CA GLY A 59 14.34 -8.96 3.46
C GLY A 59 13.27 -9.99 3.82
N GLN A 60 11.99 -9.61 3.88
CA GLN A 60 10.91 -10.48 4.32
C GLN A 60 9.91 -10.73 3.20
N ALA A 61 9.77 -12.00 2.81
CA ALA A 61 8.77 -12.43 1.84
C ALA A 61 7.35 -12.22 2.38
N MET A 62 6.45 -11.71 1.52
CA MET A 62 5.06 -11.40 1.88
C MET A 62 4.07 -12.28 1.12
N ARG A 63 2.85 -12.35 1.66
CA ARG A 63 1.69 -12.94 1.00
C ARG A 63 0.64 -11.87 0.73
N VAL A 64 -0.11 -12.02 -0.36
CA VAL A 64 -1.29 -11.19 -0.63
C VAL A 64 -2.44 -11.70 0.24
N HIS A 65 -3.13 -10.78 0.91
CA HIS A 65 -4.31 -11.08 1.71
C HIS A 65 -5.47 -10.17 1.30
N GLY A 66 -6.67 -10.74 1.24
CA GLY A 66 -7.93 -10.01 1.14
C GLY A 66 -8.89 -10.50 2.22
N SER A 67 -9.57 -9.58 2.89
CA SER A 67 -10.52 -9.92 3.94
C SER A 67 -11.68 -8.90 3.98
N LEU A 68 -12.82 -9.38 4.48
CA LEU A 68 -13.98 -8.57 4.84
C LEU A 68 -14.28 -8.86 6.31
N TRP A 69 -14.26 -7.82 7.16
CA TRP A 69 -14.46 -7.98 8.60
C TRP A 69 -15.03 -6.73 9.26
N ASN A 70 -15.57 -6.87 10.48
CA ASN A 70 -16.18 -5.79 11.25
C ASN A 70 -15.13 -4.93 11.97
N GLY A 71 -14.92 -3.69 11.50
CA GLY A 71 -14.00 -2.71 12.08
C GLY A 71 -14.66 -1.57 12.85
N GLU A 72 -15.90 -1.73 13.35
CA GLU A 72 -16.72 -0.63 13.88
C GLU A 72 -16.14 0.15 15.08
N SER A 73 -15.09 -0.34 15.72
CA SER A 73 -14.38 0.41 16.77
C SER A 73 -13.54 1.57 16.23
N TRP A 74 -13.22 1.59 14.92
CA TRP A 74 -12.35 2.61 14.32
C TRP A 74 -12.69 2.99 12.87
N ALA A 75 -13.30 2.11 12.08
CA ALA A 75 -13.33 2.23 10.61
C ALA A 75 -14.19 3.39 10.07
N THR A 76 -15.33 3.69 10.69
CA THR A 76 -16.23 4.77 10.23
C THR A 76 -16.24 5.91 11.24
N GLU A 77 -15.82 7.10 10.82
CA GLU A 77 -15.71 8.30 11.66
C GLU A 77 -14.96 8.05 12.98
N GLY A 78 -13.83 7.32 12.93
CA GLY A 78 -13.08 6.96 14.13
C GLY A 78 -13.85 6.06 15.11
N GLY A 79 -14.83 5.31 14.62
CA GLY A 79 -15.67 4.40 15.41
C GLY A 79 -16.97 5.00 15.92
N ARG A 80 -17.32 6.24 15.53
CA ARG A 80 -18.58 6.89 15.94
C ARG A 80 -19.81 6.25 15.30
N VAL A 81 -19.68 5.78 14.06
CA VAL A 81 -20.78 5.13 13.32
C VAL A 81 -20.59 3.61 13.37
N LYS A 82 -21.59 2.89 13.90
CA LYS A 82 -21.57 1.43 14.09
C LYS A 82 -22.18 0.66 12.93
N THR A 83 -21.83 -0.61 12.82
CA THR A 83 -22.34 -1.49 11.77
C THR A 83 -23.84 -1.71 11.93
N ASN A 84 -24.62 -1.39 10.89
CA ASN A 84 -26.04 -1.71 10.86
C ASN A 84 -26.25 -3.14 10.35
N TRP A 85 -26.27 -4.11 11.27
CA TRP A 85 -26.42 -5.53 10.92
C TRP A 85 -27.74 -5.89 10.25
N SER A 86 -28.78 -5.07 10.38
CA SER A 86 -30.04 -5.26 9.65
C SER A 86 -29.88 -5.05 8.13
N ALA A 87 -28.78 -4.46 7.68
CA ALA A 87 -28.44 -4.29 6.26
C ALA A 87 -27.61 -5.46 5.68
N ALA A 88 -27.37 -6.51 6.47
CA ALA A 88 -26.66 -7.70 6.00
C ALA A 88 -27.46 -8.46 4.90
N PRO A 89 -26.78 -9.20 4.01
CA PRO A 89 -25.34 -9.49 3.99
C PRO A 89 -24.49 -8.36 3.41
N PHE A 90 -23.30 -8.16 3.98
CA PHE A 90 -22.27 -7.30 3.40
C PHE A 90 -21.42 -8.13 2.43
N VAL A 91 -21.39 -7.74 1.16
CA VAL A 91 -20.72 -8.50 0.10
C VAL A 91 -19.62 -7.65 -0.53
N THR A 92 -18.43 -8.22 -0.63
CA THR A 92 -17.32 -7.70 -1.44
C THR A 92 -17.06 -8.66 -2.58
N SER A 93 -16.72 -8.15 -3.76
CA SER A 93 -16.41 -8.94 -4.95
C SER A 93 -15.01 -8.58 -5.44
N TYR A 94 -14.19 -9.60 -5.70
CA TYR A 94 -12.84 -9.47 -6.22
C TYR A 94 -12.74 -10.21 -7.55
N GLY A 95 -12.04 -9.62 -8.52
CA GLY A 95 -11.83 -10.21 -9.84
C GLY A 95 -10.59 -9.63 -10.51
N GLY A 96 -10.22 -10.18 -11.67
CA GLY A 96 -9.06 -9.69 -12.43
C GLY A 96 -7.71 -9.90 -11.72
N TYR A 97 -7.57 -11.01 -10.97
CA TYR A 97 -6.32 -11.31 -10.27
C TYR A 97 -5.16 -11.42 -11.25
N ALA A 98 -4.17 -10.54 -11.08
CA ALA A 98 -2.92 -10.57 -11.82
C ALA A 98 -1.78 -10.37 -10.82
N SER A 99 -0.74 -11.18 -10.94
CA SER A 99 0.47 -11.05 -10.12
C SER A 99 1.71 -11.18 -11.01
N SER A 100 2.52 -10.13 -11.05
CA SER A 100 3.90 -10.18 -11.51
C SER A 100 4.78 -10.15 -10.27
N ALA A 101 5.43 -11.26 -9.94
CA ALA A 101 5.99 -11.52 -8.64
C ALA A 101 7.25 -12.39 -8.71
N CYS A 102 8.26 -12.07 -7.89
CA CYS A 102 9.25 -13.05 -7.53
C CYS A 102 8.71 -13.93 -6.40
N VAL A 103 8.44 -15.21 -6.71
CA VAL A 103 7.89 -16.17 -5.73
C VAL A 103 9.05 -16.92 -5.06
N VAL A 104 9.14 -16.83 -3.74
CA VAL A 104 10.12 -17.55 -2.92
C VAL A 104 9.45 -18.67 -2.11
N PRO A 105 10.14 -19.79 -1.86
CA PRO A 105 9.56 -20.92 -1.14
C PRO A 105 9.28 -20.57 0.33
N ALA A 106 8.17 -21.12 0.85
CA ALA A 106 7.71 -20.86 2.23
C ALA A 106 8.68 -21.40 3.32
N SER A 107 9.53 -22.37 2.97
CA SER A 107 10.57 -22.92 3.85
C SER A 107 11.72 -21.95 4.13
N GLY A 108 11.74 -20.78 3.47
CA GLY A 108 12.88 -19.88 3.47
C GLY A 108 14.01 -20.40 2.59
N GLY A 109 14.85 -19.46 2.13
CA GLY A 109 15.99 -19.75 1.25
C GLY A 109 15.74 -19.33 -0.19
N GLY A 110 16.70 -18.59 -0.76
CA GLY A 110 16.65 -18.04 -2.13
C GLY A 110 16.18 -16.58 -2.15
N GLY A 111 17.07 -15.68 -2.58
CA GLY A 111 16.71 -14.29 -2.90
C GLY A 111 16.01 -14.19 -4.25
N CYS A 112 15.53 -12.99 -4.58
CA CYS A 112 14.93 -12.68 -5.86
C CYS A 112 16.02 -12.14 -6.78
N PRO A 113 16.41 -12.88 -7.84
CA PRO A 113 17.35 -12.32 -8.80
C PRO A 113 16.77 -11.03 -9.43
N PRO A 114 17.61 -10.08 -9.84
CA PRO A 114 17.19 -8.75 -10.31
C PRO A 114 16.23 -8.71 -11.52
N ASN A 115 15.90 -9.85 -12.13
CA ASN A 115 14.92 -9.99 -13.21
C ASN A 115 13.87 -11.09 -12.93
N ALA A 116 13.69 -11.46 -11.65
CA ALA A 116 12.75 -12.50 -11.27
C ALA A 116 11.31 -12.02 -11.42
N SER A 117 10.61 -12.53 -12.42
CA SER A 117 9.17 -12.33 -12.54
C SER A 117 8.46 -13.66 -12.75
N SER A 118 7.22 -13.72 -12.28
CA SER A 118 6.28 -14.79 -12.58
C SER A 118 5.57 -14.59 -13.93
N SER A 119 5.84 -13.49 -14.64
CA SER A 119 5.11 -13.05 -15.83
C SER A 119 5.99 -13.17 -17.07
N PRO A 120 5.65 -14.03 -18.06
CA PRO A 120 6.42 -14.16 -19.29
C PRO A 120 6.55 -12.82 -20.03
N GLY A 121 7.78 -12.36 -20.28
CA GLY A 121 8.08 -11.12 -21.00
C GLY A 121 8.18 -9.85 -20.12
N ASP A 122 7.84 -9.93 -18.84
CA ASP A 122 8.07 -8.85 -17.88
C ASP A 122 9.40 -9.12 -17.18
N ALA A 123 10.49 -8.46 -17.57
CA ALA A 123 11.81 -8.65 -16.98
C ALA A 123 11.94 -8.04 -15.56
N GLY A 124 10.83 -7.99 -14.80
CA GLY A 124 10.79 -7.28 -13.52
C GLY A 124 10.79 -5.76 -13.68
N ALA A 125 10.38 -5.24 -14.84
CA ALA A 125 10.44 -3.82 -15.15
C ALA A 125 9.62 -2.96 -14.16
N TRP A 126 8.54 -3.53 -13.62
CA TRP A 126 7.73 -2.87 -12.60
C TRP A 126 8.44 -2.77 -11.23
N MET A 127 9.36 -3.69 -10.88
CA MET A 127 10.13 -3.66 -9.63
C MET A 127 11.20 -2.55 -9.62
N GLY A 128 11.65 -2.13 -10.80
CA GLY A 128 12.54 -0.98 -10.99
C GLY A 128 11.81 0.35 -11.17
N ARG A 129 10.47 0.37 -11.14
CA ARG A 129 9.69 1.59 -11.37
C ARG A 129 9.81 2.53 -10.18
N GLN A 130 10.25 3.74 -10.47
CA GLN A 130 10.29 4.85 -9.52
C GLN A 130 9.15 5.80 -9.81
N LEU A 131 8.48 6.23 -8.74
CA LEU A 131 7.56 7.34 -8.76
C LEU A 131 8.08 8.36 -7.74
N GLY A 132 8.29 9.60 -8.19
CA GLY A 132 8.59 10.69 -7.27
C GLY A 132 7.34 11.24 -6.60
N PRO A 133 7.50 12.19 -5.66
CA PRO A 133 6.39 12.78 -4.92
C PRO A 133 5.45 13.56 -5.85
N GLU A 134 5.97 14.06 -6.98
CA GLU A 134 5.20 14.69 -8.04
C GLU A 134 4.14 13.75 -8.64
N GLY A 135 4.44 12.46 -8.74
CA GLY A 135 3.52 11.46 -9.27
C GLY A 135 2.25 11.30 -8.43
N VAL A 136 2.30 11.62 -7.15
CA VAL A 136 1.16 11.49 -6.22
C VAL A 136 0.59 12.84 -5.76
N ALA A 137 1.15 13.95 -6.22
CA ALA A 137 0.78 15.30 -5.77
C ALA A 137 -0.71 15.59 -5.99
N TRP A 138 -1.25 15.21 -7.15
CA TRP A 138 -2.68 15.37 -7.46
C TRP A 138 -3.58 14.59 -6.47
N ALA A 139 -3.24 13.34 -6.18
CA ALA A 139 -4.00 12.51 -5.26
C ALA A 139 -3.95 13.08 -3.83
N ARG A 140 -2.76 13.56 -3.42
CA ARG A 140 -2.54 14.22 -2.13
C ARG A 140 -3.35 15.51 -2.01
N GLU A 141 -3.31 16.39 -3.01
CA GLU A 141 -3.98 17.69 -2.98
C GLU A 141 -5.51 17.56 -3.01
N LYS A 142 -6.04 16.62 -3.80
CA LYS A 142 -7.48 16.56 -4.08
C LYS A 142 -8.26 15.58 -3.19
N TYR A 143 -7.63 14.51 -2.69
CA TYR A 143 -8.35 13.40 -2.06
C TYR A 143 -7.79 12.95 -0.71
N MET A 144 -6.63 13.44 -0.26
CA MET A 144 -6.05 13.01 1.01
C MET A 144 -6.73 13.70 2.19
N ILE A 145 -7.42 12.92 3.01
CA ILE A 145 -8.10 13.38 4.23
C ILE A 145 -7.30 13.10 5.51
N TYR A 146 -6.27 12.26 5.43
CA TYR A 146 -5.38 11.92 6.54
C TYR A 146 -4.00 11.55 6.01
N ASP A 147 -2.96 12.13 6.62
CA ASP A 147 -1.56 11.73 6.44
C ASP A 147 -0.89 11.66 7.82
N TYR A 148 -0.24 10.54 8.10
CA TYR A 148 0.49 10.33 9.35
C TYR A 148 1.70 11.26 9.47
N CYS A 149 2.27 11.73 8.34
CA CYS A 149 3.36 12.70 8.33
C CYS A 149 2.93 14.08 8.87
N ASP A 150 1.65 14.43 8.77
CA ASP A 150 1.10 15.70 9.24
C ASP A 150 0.37 15.57 10.60
N ASP A 151 0.25 14.34 11.14
CA ASP A 151 -0.39 14.04 12.42
C ASP A 151 0.52 14.38 13.61
N ARG A 152 0.53 15.67 13.98
CA ARG A 152 1.29 16.20 15.13
C ARG A 152 0.80 15.69 16.49
N TRP A 153 -0.44 15.21 16.56
CA TRP A 153 -0.98 14.69 17.82
C TRP A 153 -0.42 13.30 18.12
N ARG A 154 -0.39 12.42 17.10
CA ARG A 154 0.23 11.09 17.18
C ARG A 154 1.74 11.18 17.33
N PHE A 155 2.38 12.09 16.59
CA PHE A 155 3.82 12.27 16.57
C PHE A 155 4.26 13.61 17.17
N ARG A 156 4.06 13.76 18.48
CA ARG A 156 4.39 15.00 19.21
C ARG A 156 5.87 15.37 19.15
N GLN A 157 6.75 14.39 19.01
CA GLN A 157 8.20 14.57 18.93
C GLN A 157 8.70 14.81 17.50
N GLY A 158 7.80 14.88 16.52
CA GLY A 158 8.11 14.96 15.10
C GLY A 158 7.71 13.67 14.37
N PRO A 159 7.30 13.78 13.09
CA PRO A 159 6.88 12.63 12.31
C PRO A 159 8.06 11.69 12.06
N PRO A 160 7.78 10.44 11.64
CA PRO A 160 8.80 9.50 11.20
C PRO A 160 9.76 10.09 10.14
N ALA A 161 11.01 9.63 10.13
CA ALA A 161 12.10 10.27 9.37
C ALA A 161 11.85 10.30 7.85
N GLU A 162 11.19 9.28 7.30
CA GLU A 162 10.83 9.19 5.89
C GLU A 162 10.00 10.38 5.41
N CYS A 163 9.18 10.97 6.28
CA CYS A 163 8.30 12.08 5.93
C CYS A 163 9.08 13.32 5.48
N ASN A 164 10.29 13.51 6.00
CA ASN A 164 11.15 14.64 5.62
C ASN A 164 12.11 14.25 4.49
N LEU A 165 12.58 13.01 4.46
CA LEU A 165 13.47 12.51 3.40
C LEU A 165 12.77 12.49 2.04
N ASP A 166 11.46 12.28 2.01
CA ASP A 166 10.65 12.33 0.79
C ASP A 166 10.38 13.76 0.28
N ARG A 167 10.58 14.79 1.12
CA ARG A 167 10.37 16.22 0.80
C ARG A 167 11.66 16.95 0.39
N LEU A 168 12.82 16.33 0.59
CA LEU A 168 14.14 16.92 0.34
C LEU A 168 14.76 16.49 -1.01
N GLY A 169 13.96 15.93 -1.92
CA GLY A 169 14.36 15.55 -3.27
C GLY A 169 13.46 16.18 -4.32
#